data_AF-Q8ZTV3-F1
#
_entry.id   AF-Q8ZTV3-F1
#
_cell.length_a   1.000
_cell.length_b   1.000
_cell.length_c   1.000
_cell.angle_alpha   90.00
_cell.angle_beta   90.00
_cell.angle_gamma   90.00
#
_symmetry.space_group_name_H-M   'P 1'
#
loop_
_entity.id
_entity.type
_entity.pdbx_description
1 polymer ?
#
loop_
_entity_poly.entity_id
_entity_poly.type
_entity_poly.pdbx_seq_one_letter_code
_entity_poly.pdbx_strand_id
1 'polypeptide(L)' 'MGERKKNVEETLRRLPVDFTEEEGEIVVRVGKGKRLPESQFRETINELKKMGFKFDPDTKTWRKKA' A
#
# COMPACT_ATOMS: atom_id res chain seq x y z
N MET A 1 11.07 13.27 -13.58
CA MET A 1 10.97 12.70 -12.21
C MET A 1 9.59 12.05 -11.98
N GLY A 2 9.10 11.21 -12.90
CA GLY A 2 7.71 10.69 -12.89
C GLY A 2 7.55 9.17 -12.96
N GLU A 3 8.65 8.41 -13.08
CA GLU A 3 8.59 6.96 -13.32
C GLU A 3 8.31 6.15 -12.05
N ARG A 4 8.76 6.64 -10.88
CA ARG A 4 8.58 5.93 -9.60
C ARG A 4 7.14 5.92 -9.09
N LYS A 5 6.31 6.92 -9.43
CA LYS A 5 4.90 6.97 -9.00
C LYS A 5 4.04 5.95 -9.75
N LYS A 6 4.15 5.93 -11.09
CA LYS A 6 3.40 4.99 -11.95
C LYS A 6 3.65 3.52 -11.57
N ASN A 7 4.89 3.17 -11.24
CA ASN A 7 5.25 1.80 -10.88
C ASN A 7 4.64 1.34 -9.54
N VAL A 8 4.43 2.28 -8.61
CA VAL A 8 3.82 1.99 -7.30
C VAL A 8 2.33 1.69 -7.46
N GLU A 9 1.58 2.55 -8.15
CA GLU A 9 0.15 2.35 -8.36
C GLU A 9 -0.15 1.06 -9.12
N GLU A 10 0.66 0.73 -10.14
CA GLU A 10 0.52 -0.54 -10.88
C GLU A 10 0.77 -1.76 -9.97
N THR A 11 1.77 -1.68 -9.09
CA THR A 11 2.07 -2.75 -8.13
C THR A 11 0.93 -2.91 -7.12
N LEU A 12 0.42 -1.80 -6.58
CA LEU A 12 -0.71 -1.82 -5.65
C LEU A 12 -1.96 -2.43 -6.28
N ARG A 13 -2.23 -2.14 -7.56
CA ARG A 13 -3.36 -2.74 -8.31
C ARG A 13 -3.23 -4.27 -8.46
N ARG A 14 -2.01 -4.80 -8.48
CA ARG A 14 -1.75 -6.26 -8.53
C ARG A 14 -1.79 -6.93 -7.16
N LEU A 15 -1.64 -6.16 -6.09
CA LEU A 15 -1.68 -6.66 -4.72
C LEU A 15 -3.12 -6.70 -4.19
N PRO A 16 -3.41 -7.56 -3.20
CA PRO A 16 -4.71 -7.62 -2.53
C PRO A 16 -4.90 -6.46 -1.54
N VAL A 17 -4.66 -5.24 -2.01
CA VAL A 17 -4.76 -4.01 -1.22
C VAL A 17 -5.84 -3.12 -1.81
N ASP A 18 -6.43 -2.32 -0.94
CA ASP A 18 -7.21 -1.17 -1.30
C ASP A 18 -6.31 0.05 -1.20
N PHE A 19 -6.37 1.00 -2.12
CA PHE A 19 -5.62 2.24 -1.97
C PHE A 19 -6.42 3.44 -2.45
N THR A 20 -6.25 4.56 -1.76
CA THR A 20 -6.92 5.82 -2.00
C THR A 20 -5.87 6.93 -2.03
N GLU A 21 -6.14 7.98 -2.79
CA GLU A 21 -5.34 9.21 -2.74
C GLU A 21 -6.11 10.23 -1.90
N GLU A 22 -5.54 10.65 -0.78
CA GLU A 22 -6.10 11.65 0.13
C GLU A 22 -5.10 12.80 0.26
N GLU A 23 -5.51 14.03 -0.11
CA GLU A 23 -4.69 15.25 0.03
C GLU A 23 -3.27 15.17 -0.59
N GLY A 24 -3.10 14.36 -1.64
CA GLY A 24 -1.79 14.13 -2.28
C GLY A 24 -0.92 13.07 -1.60
N GLU A 25 -1.50 12.28 -0.69
CA GLU A 25 -0.88 11.11 -0.08
C GLU A 25 -1.60 9.84 -0.52
N ILE A 26 -0.82 8.80 -0.82
CA ILE A 26 -1.37 7.47 -1.15
C ILE A 26 -1.56 6.71 0.17
N VAL A 27 -2.82 6.39 0.47
CA VAL A 27 -3.23 5.61 1.65
C VAL A 27 -3.62 4.22 1.19
N VAL A 28 -2.98 3.18 1.73
CA VAL A 28 -3.15 1.78 1.32
C VAL A 28 -3.65 0.95 2.50
N ARG A 29 -4.70 0.16 2.30
CA ARG A 29 -5.28 -0.78 3.25
C ARG A 29 -5.08 -2.21 2.75
N VAL A 30 -4.37 -3.01 3.54
CA VAL A 30 -4.11 -4.40 3.16
C VAL A 30 -5.33 -5.26 3.49
N GLY A 31 -5.78 -6.05 2.52
CA GLY A 31 -6.84 -7.05 2.71
C GLY A 31 -8.24 -6.68 2.22
N LYS A 32 -8.49 -5.47 1.72
CA LYS A 32 -9.83 -5.07 1.19
C LYS A 32 -11.00 -5.47 2.12
N GLY A 33 -10.81 -5.40 3.44
CA GLY A 33 -11.82 -5.82 4.43
C GLY A 33 -12.00 -7.33 4.61
N LYS A 34 -11.17 -8.16 3.97
CA LYS A 34 -11.11 -9.63 4.14
C LYS A 34 -9.80 -10.03 4.83
N ARG A 35 -9.86 -11.14 5.58
CA ARG A 35 -8.66 -11.79 6.13
C ARG A 35 -7.85 -12.37 4.98
N LEU A 36 -6.67 -11.79 4.72
CA LEU A 36 -5.71 -12.39 3.82
C LEU A 36 -4.96 -13.53 4.50
N PRO A 37 -4.49 -14.53 3.73
CA PRO A 37 -3.52 -15.49 4.22
C PRO A 37 -2.30 -14.77 4.78
N GLU A 38 -1.73 -15.28 5.87
CA GLU A 38 -0.60 -14.63 6.55
C GLU A 38 0.61 -14.45 5.62
N SER A 39 0.87 -15.42 4.73
CA SER A 39 1.92 -15.33 3.70
C SER A 39 1.67 -14.13 2.78
N GLN A 40 0.47 -14.02 2.22
CA GLN A 40 0.12 -12.97 1.28
C GLN A 40 0.10 -11.59 1.93
N PHE A 41 -0.34 -11.52 3.20
CA PHE A 41 -0.26 -10.32 4.01
C PHE A 41 1.21 -9.90 4.21
N ARG A 42 2.08 -10.80 4.68
CA ARG A 42 3.50 -10.51 4.87
C ARG A 42 4.19 -10.05 3.59
N GLU A 43 3.92 -10.70 2.47
CA GLU A 43 4.48 -10.31 1.17
C GLU A 43 4.03 -8.90 0.77
N THR A 44 2.74 -8.62 0.88
CA THR A 44 2.17 -7.31 0.59
C THR A 44 2.80 -6.22 1.47
N ILE A 45 2.92 -6.48 2.77
CA ILE A 45 3.53 -5.57 3.74
C ILE A 45 5.01 -5.31 3.39
N ASN A 46 5.74 -6.34 2.97
CA ASN A 46 7.15 -6.23 2.60
C ASN A 46 7.31 -5.36 1.34
N GLU A 47 6.46 -5.56 0.33
CA GLU A 47 6.44 -4.74 -0.88
C GLU A 47 6.10 -3.27 -0.58
N LEU A 48 5.13 -3.01 0.30
CA LEU A 48 4.80 -1.66 0.76
C LEU A 48 5.98 -0.98 1.45
N LYS A 49 6.70 -1.69 2.32
CA LYS A 49 7.94 -1.17 2.95
C LYS A 49 9.01 -0.84 1.92
N LYS A 50 9.26 -1.73 0.95
CA LYS A 50 10.25 -1.50 -0.13
C LYS A 50 9.88 -0.29 -1.00
N MET A 51 8.59 -0.09 -1.24
CA MET A 51 8.08 1.07 -1.97
C MET A 51 8.16 2.38 -1.17
N GLY A 52 8.50 2.33 0.12
CA GLY A 52 8.63 3.50 1.00
C GLY A 52 7.32 3.96 1.63
N PHE A 53 6.30 3.10 1.66
CA PHE A 53 5.12 3.36 2.48
C PHE A 53 5.45 3.21 3.96
N LYS A 54 4.82 4.04 4.79
CA LYS A 54 4.90 3.98 6.23
C LYS A 54 3.60 3.44 6.79
N PHE A 55 3.69 2.45 7.67
CA PHE A 55 2.53 1.94 8.38
C PHE A 55 2.09 2.94 9.45
N ASP A 56 0.83 3.31 9.39
CA ASP A 56 0.12 4.12 10.36
C ASP A 56 -0.70 3.18 11.27
N PRO A 57 -0.29 3.00 12.54
CA PRO A 57 -0.96 2.08 13.46
C PRO A 57 -2.33 2.58 13.92
N ASP A 58 -2.57 3.89 13.86
CA ASP A 58 -3.82 4.53 14.28
C ASP A 58 -4.96 4.15 13.34
N THR A 59 -4.75 4.33 12.04
CA THR A 59 -5.73 3.99 11.00
C THR A 59 -5.54 2.61 10.38
N LYS A 60 -4.50 1.87 10.82
CA LYS A 60 -4.09 0.58 10.25
C LYS A 60 -3.91 0.64 8.73
N THR A 61 -3.38 1.76 8.25
CA THR A 61 -3.15 2.02 6.83
C THR A 61 -1.68 2.24 6.53
N TRP A 62 -1.30 2.14 5.27
CA TRP A 62 0.05 2.39 4.77
C TRP A 62 0.04 3.68 3.99
N ARG A 63 0.73 4.71 4.47
CA ARG A 63 0.72 6.04 3.89
C ARG A 63 2.03 6.35 3.21
N LYS A 64 1.97 6.99 2.06
CA LYS A 64 3.15 7.51 1.37
C LYS A 64 2.85 8.88 0.80
N LYS A 65 3.70 9.84 1.17
CA LYS A 65 3.70 11.17 0.57
C LYS A 65 4.15 11.06 -0.88
N ALA A 66 3.30 11.49 -1.82
CA ALA A 66 3.51 11.28 -3.24
C ALA A 66 4.58 12.24 -3.79
#